data_AF-D2C788-F1
#
_entry.id   AF-D2C788-F1
#
_cell.length_a   1.000
_cell.length_b   1.000
_cell.length_c   1.000
_cell.angle_alpha   90.00
_cell.angle_beta   90.00
_cell.angle_gamma   90.00
#
_symmetry.space_group_name_H-M   'P 1'
#
loop_
_entity.id
_entity.type
_entity.pdbx_description
1 polymer ?
#
loop_
_entity_poly.entity_id
_entity_poly.type
_entity_poly.pdbx_seq_one_letter_code
_entity_poly.pdbx_strand_id
1 'polypeptide(L)'
;MELIFEGKPLKSFCFSMVFNIGWRHEPPELRGSLLRTFDDLVGILKKELPEYFDVSKHIDAEFSKLKIWGTSDKAEILLEAVHKVLALPPQIFLEIGGGLIFSVAAGAMKSEVLNELERMKFPKPSKAPKVHIKPRNFFKTFNLSRLETIFLYSFLKETAGEVFLELSPIGDRIHYGKNFRLPPFHEISKYKDRFKASLAKQLETTEGTVDLLINLNIFKKEKVSIRDALEELENLDLLKKIDAIEKMFRRVSS
;
A
#
# COMPACT_ATOMS: atom_id res chain seq x y z
N MET A 1 16.78 -0.83 -5.00
CA MET A 1 15.31 -0.84 -4.98
C MET A 1 14.91 -2.28 -5.25
N GLU A 2 13.88 -2.79 -4.60
CA GLU A 2 13.33 -4.10 -4.96
C GLU A 2 12.03 -3.86 -5.72
N LEU A 3 11.96 -4.33 -6.97
CA LEU A 3 10.76 -4.30 -7.79
C LEU A 3 10.04 -5.64 -7.60
N ILE A 4 8.73 -5.57 -7.32
CA ILE A 4 7.91 -6.77 -7.10
C ILE A 4 6.96 -6.89 -8.28
N PHE A 5 7.00 -8.05 -8.96
CA PHE A 5 6.32 -8.28 -10.23
C PHE A 5 5.42 -9.51 -10.21
N GLU A 6 4.24 -9.36 -10.81
CA GLU A 6 3.37 -10.47 -11.19
C GLU A 6 2.77 -10.26 -12.59
N GLY A 7 3.03 -11.21 -13.49
CA GLY A 7 2.57 -11.16 -14.88
C GLY A 7 1.14 -11.65 -15.02
N LYS A 8 0.31 -10.90 -15.75
CA LYS A 8 -1.02 -11.33 -16.21
C LYS A 8 -1.08 -11.29 -17.74
N PRO A 9 -1.90 -12.14 -18.39
CA PRO A 9 -1.96 -12.25 -19.85
C PRO A 9 -2.64 -11.05 -20.57
N LEU A 10 -3.06 -10.01 -19.86
CA LEU A 10 -3.70 -8.83 -20.46
C LEU A 10 -2.65 -7.86 -21.04
N LYS A 11 -2.94 -7.20 -22.17
CA LYS A 11 -2.10 -6.15 -22.80
C LYS A 11 -2.02 -4.83 -22.00
N SER A 12 -2.17 -4.89 -20.69
CA SER A 12 -2.12 -3.75 -19.78
C SER A 12 -1.12 -4.01 -18.67
N PHE A 13 -0.58 -2.93 -18.13
CA PHE A 13 0.22 -2.96 -16.92
C PHE A 13 -0.31 -1.93 -15.92
N CYS A 14 0.01 -2.17 -14.66
CA CYS A 14 -0.10 -1.18 -13.61
C CYS A 14 1.28 -1.05 -12.95
N PHE A 15 1.75 0.17 -12.81
CA PHE A 15 2.99 0.52 -12.13
C PHE A 15 2.67 1.47 -10.97
N SER A 16 3.35 1.32 -9.84
CA SER A 16 3.16 2.21 -8.70
C SER A 16 4.48 2.51 -8.01
N MET A 17 4.70 3.78 -7.76
CA MET A 17 5.79 4.31 -6.94
C MET A 17 5.28 4.55 -5.53
N VAL A 18 5.93 3.97 -4.52
CA VAL A 18 5.53 4.06 -3.11
C VAL A 18 6.51 4.93 -2.33
N PHE A 19 5.98 5.95 -1.66
CA PHE A 19 6.73 6.95 -0.92
C PHE A 19 6.48 6.80 0.60
N ASN A 20 7.50 6.99 1.44
CA ASN A 20 7.39 6.89 2.91
C ASN A 20 6.76 8.12 3.58
N ILE A 21 5.87 8.83 2.89
CA ILE A 21 5.24 10.05 3.37
C ILE A 21 3.74 9.97 3.18
N GLY A 22 3.01 10.52 4.12
CA GLY A 22 1.55 10.46 4.20
C GLY A 22 1.06 11.63 5.03
N TRP A 23 -0.25 11.77 5.19
CA TRP A 23 -0.83 12.96 5.82
C TRP A 23 -0.40 13.16 7.28
N ARG A 24 0.08 12.12 7.98
CA ARG A 24 0.63 12.25 9.35
C ARG A 24 2.00 12.90 9.41
N HIS A 25 2.68 13.01 8.28
CA HIS A 25 4.01 13.58 8.17
C HIS A 25 3.98 15.08 7.88
N GLU A 26 2.82 15.66 7.59
CA GLU A 26 2.67 17.11 7.43
C GLU A 26 2.69 17.80 8.80
N PRO A 27 3.66 18.69 9.07
CA PRO A 27 3.55 19.58 10.21
C PRO A 27 2.42 20.60 9.97
N PRO A 28 1.86 21.22 11.03
CA PRO A 28 0.72 22.13 10.92
C PRO A 28 0.90 23.26 9.89
N GLU A 29 2.10 23.81 9.79
CA GLU A 29 2.48 24.89 8.86
C GLU A 29 2.53 24.46 7.38
N LEU A 30 2.64 23.16 7.10
CA LEU A 30 2.71 22.59 5.74
C LEU A 30 1.44 21.79 5.40
N ARG A 31 0.33 22.00 6.13
CA ARG A 31 -0.91 21.23 5.90
C ARG A 31 -1.41 21.36 4.46
N GLY A 32 -1.68 20.22 3.82
CA GLY A 32 -2.14 20.11 2.44
C GLY A 32 -1.04 20.31 1.39
N SER A 33 0.22 20.44 1.79
CA SER A 33 1.35 20.54 0.86
C SER A 33 1.59 19.24 0.11
N LEU A 34 1.46 18.07 0.77
CA LEU A 34 1.61 16.77 0.12
C LEU A 34 0.56 16.58 -0.97
N LEU A 35 -0.70 16.95 -0.70
CA LEU A 35 -1.77 16.85 -1.68
C LEU A 35 -1.41 17.64 -2.94
N ARG A 36 -1.05 18.93 -2.79
CA ARG A 36 -0.64 19.80 -3.90
C ARG A 36 0.58 19.24 -4.65
N THR A 37 1.58 18.76 -3.92
CA THR A 37 2.77 18.19 -4.55
C THR A 37 2.45 16.94 -5.35
N PHE A 38 1.60 16.04 -4.84
CA PHE A 38 1.19 14.89 -5.64
C PHE A 38 0.24 15.28 -6.79
N ASP A 39 -0.57 16.34 -6.66
CA ASP A 39 -1.30 16.93 -7.80
C ASP A 39 -0.33 17.38 -8.91
N ASP A 40 0.75 18.08 -8.55
CA ASP A 40 1.76 18.55 -9.50
C ASP A 40 2.48 17.38 -10.18
N LEU A 41 2.86 16.34 -9.42
CA LEU A 41 3.47 15.12 -9.96
C LEU A 41 2.54 14.39 -10.93
N VAL A 42 1.24 14.29 -10.61
CA VAL A 42 0.23 13.75 -11.53
C VAL A 42 0.15 14.60 -12.80
N GLY A 43 0.18 15.93 -12.66
CA GLY A 43 0.18 16.85 -13.80
C GLY A 43 1.40 16.71 -14.71
N ILE A 44 2.59 16.50 -14.14
CA ILE A 44 3.81 16.19 -14.91
C ILE A 44 3.63 14.88 -15.67
N LEU A 45 3.24 13.80 -14.99
CA LEU A 45 3.04 12.50 -15.64
C LEU A 45 2.02 12.55 -16.77
N LYS A 46 0.88 13.23 -16.57
CA LYS A 46 -0.17 13.36 -17.59
C LYS A 46 0.27 14.13 -18.83
N LYS A 47 1.29 15.00 -18.73
CA LYS A 47 1.87 15.69 -19.89
C LYS A 47 2.84 14.81 -20.69
N GLU A 48 3.45 13.84 -20.03
CA GLU A 48 4.48 12.97 -20.61
C GLU A 48 3.91 11.65 -21.15
N LEU A 49 2.81 11.19 -20.55
CA LEU A 49 2.17 9.92 -20.88
C LEU A 49 1.06 10.13 -21.92
N PRO A 50 0.73 9.09 -22.72
CA PRO A 50 -0.42 9.13 -23.61
C PRO A 50 -1.72 9.43 -22.86
N GLU A 51 -2.65 10.18 -23.48
CA GLU A 51 -3.91 10.62 -22.86
C GLU A 51 -4.78 9.48 -22.32
N TYR A 52 -4.65 8.28 -22.89
CA TYR A 52 -5.41 7.09 -22.47
C TYR A 52 -4.73 6.29 -21.34
N PHE A 53 -3.58 6.73 -20.85
CA PHE A 53 -3.01 6.20 -19.60
C PHE A 53 -3.73 6.84 -18.43
N ASP A 54 -4.04 6.06 -17.40
CA ASP A 54 -4.56 6.62 -16.17
C ASP A 54 -3.43 6.87 -15.17
N VAL A 55 -3.49 8.04 -14.53
CA VAL A 55 -2.52 8.45 -13.51
C VAL A 55 -3.31 8.89 -12.28
N SER A 56 -3.13 8.14 -11.21
CA SER A 56 -3.82 8.36 -9.95
C SER A 56 -2.82 8.45 -8.79
N LYS A 57 -3.26 9.09 -7.70
CA LYS A 57 -2.49 9.21 -6.47
C LYS A 57 -3.33 8.76 -5.28
N HIS A 58 -2.67 8.27 -4.26
CA HIS A 58 -3.29 7.95 -2.99
C HIS A 58 -2.35 8.36 -1.86
N ILE A 59 -2.86 9.13 -0.90
CA ILE A 59 -2.11 9.63 0.27
C ILE A 59 -2.75 8.98 1.50
N ASP A 60 -2.05 8.00 2.05
CA ASP A 60 -2.42 7.32 3.28
C ASP A 60 -1.77 8.05 4.48
N ALA A 61 -1.93 7.51 5.68
CA ALA A 61 -1.46 8.09 6.92
C ALA A 61 0.06 8.21 6.97
N GLU A 62 0.77 7.13 6.64
CA GLU A 62 2.22 7.05 6.76
C GLU A 62 2.94 6.80 5.42
N PHE A 63 2.20 6.68 4.33
CA PHE A 63 2.77 6.49 3.00
C PHE A 63 1.85 7.06 1.93
N SER A 64 2.39 7.18 0.72
CA SER A 64 1.65 7.63 -0.45
C SER A 64 2.08 6.81 -1.64
N LYS A 65 1.21 6.70 -2.64
CA LYS A 65 1.52 6.03 -3.90
C LYS A 65 1.09 6.87 -5.08
N LEU A 66 1.94 6.88 -6.11
CA LEU A 66 1.62 7.40 -7.43
C LEU A 66 1.50 6.20 -8.36
N LYS A 67 0.31 6.01 -8.93
CA LYS A 67 -0.05 4.84 -9.74
C LYS A 67 -0.23 5.28 -11.19
N ILE A 68 0.30 4.46 -12.09
CA ILE A 68 0.18 4.62 -13.54
C ILE A 68 -0.39 3.30 -14.08
N TRP A 69 -1.54 3.38 -14.75
CA TRP A 69 -2.08 2.28 -15.53
C TRP A 69 -1.91 2.61 -17.02
N GLY A 70 -1.54 1.61 -17.82
CA GLY A 70 -1.36 1.81 -19.25
C GLY A 70 -1.34 0.50 -20.03
N THR A 71 -1.13 0.62 -21.34
CA THR A 71 -1.07 -0.52 -22.27
C THR A 71 0.38 -0.89 -22.59
N SER A 72 0.67 -2.19 -22.72
CA SER A 72 2.00 -2.75 -22.93
C SER A 72 2.72 -2.24 -24.18
N ASP A 73 1.96 -1.83 -25.21
CA ASP A 73 2.48 -1.39 -26.50
C ASP A 73 3.35 -0.12 -26.41
N LYS A 74 3.17 0.67 -25.34
CA LYS A 74 3.92 1.92 -25.08
C LYS A 74 4.60 1.95 -23.72
N ALA A 75 4.95 0.78 -23.18
CA ALA A 75 5.59 0.67 -21.87
C ALA A 75 6.93 1.42 -21.78
N GLU A 76 7.64 1.62 -22.89
CA GLU A 76 8.90 2.37 -22.93
C GLU A 76 8.75 3.84 -22.51
N ILE A 77 7.61 4.47 -22.84
CA ILE A 77 7.32 5.87 -22.48
C ILE A 77 7.27 6.05 -20.95
N LEU A 78 6.96 4.98 -20.21
CA LEU A 78 6.98 4.98 -18.75
C LEU A 78 8.36 5.36 -18.20
N LEU A 79 9.45 4.94 -18.86
CA LEU A 79 10.81 5.19 -18.38
C LEU A 79 11.11 6.69 -18.33
N GLU A 80 10.78 7.41 -19.40
CA GLU A 80 11.00 8.86 -19.51
C GLU A 80 10.13 9.63 -18.51
N ALA A 81 8.85 9.26 -18.40
CA ALA A 81 7.91 9.89 -17.48
C ALA A 81 8.32 9.69 -16.01
N VAL A 82 8.73 8.47 -15.65
CA VAL A 82 9.25 8.14 -14.31
C VAL A 82 10.55 8.91 -14.05
N HIS A 83 11.48 8.93 -15.01
CA HIS A 83 12.73 9.69 -14.86
C HIS A 83 12.47 11.19 -14.58
N LYS A 84 11.50 11.82 -15.26
CA LYS A 84 11.12 13.23 -15.02
C LYS A 84 10.59 13.48 -13.61
N VAL A 85 9.73 12.60 -13.09
CA VAL A 85 9.22 12.69 -11.72
C VAL A 85 10.35 12.59 -10.68
N LEU A 86 11.38 11.81 -10.98
CA LEU A 86 12.46 11.52 -10.04
C LEU A 86 13.64 12.50 -10.10
N ALA A 87 13.88 13.11 -11.26
CA ALA A 87 15.00 14.01 -11.49
C ALA A 87 14.92 15.28 -10.61
N LEU A 88 13.72 15.67 -10.19
CA LEU A 88 13.48 16.84 -9.35
C LEU A 88 12.59 16.43 -8.16
N PRO A 89 13.16 15.81 -7.10
CA PRO A 89 12.37 15.48 -5.92
C PRO A 89 11.77 16.79 -5.37
N PRO A 90 10.44 16.84 -5.16
CA PRO A 90 9.79 18.04 -4.64
C PRO A 90 10.46 18.52 -3.36
N GLN A 91 10.68 19.83 -3.24
CA GLN A 91 11.31 20.44 -2.05
C GLN A 91 10.61 20.02 -0.75
N ILE A 92 9.29 19.87 -0.78
CA ILE A 92 8.50 19.42 0.36
C ILE A 92 8.88 17.99 0.82
N PHE A 93 9.26 17.10 -0.09
CA PHE A 93 9.72 15.75 0.28
C PHE A 93 11.05 15.86 1.04
N LEU A 94 11.96 16.72 0.60
CA LEU A 94 13.22 16.95 1.30
C LEU A 94 13.01 17.53 2.71
N GLU A 95 12.11 18.50 2.85
CA GLU A 95 11.78 19.12 4.14
C GLU A 95 11.20 18.12 5.14
N ILE A 96 10.21 17.34 4.70
CA ILE A 96 9.51 16.36 5.53
C ILE A 96 10.37 15.09 5.75
N GLY A 97 11.40 14.85 4.93
CA GLY A 97 12.20 13.62 4.97
C GLY A 97 11.57 12.45 4.21
N GLY A 98 10.73 12.76 3.22
CA GLY A 98 10.12 11.80 2.33
C GLY A 98 10.97 11.43 1.13
N GLY A 99 10.68 10.25 0.58
CA GLY A 99 11.29 9.76 -0.63
C GLY A 99 10.64 8.46 -1.10
N LEU A 100 11.04 8.02 -2.29
CA LEU A 100 10.61 6.73 -2.82
C LEU A 100 11.23 5.59 -2.00
N ILE A 101 10.43 4.60 -1.62
CA ILE A 101 10.87 3.40 -0.91
C ILE A 101 11.11 2.24 -1.89
N PHE A 102 10.11 1.97 -2.71
CA PHE A 102 10.07 0.90 -3.70
C PHE A 102 9.04 1.21 -4.78
N SER A 103 9.07 0.42 -5.84
CA SER A 103 8.06 0.43 -6.89
C SER A 103 7.49 -0.97 -7.06
N VAL A 104 6.27 -1.07 -7.57
CA VAL A 104 5.59 -2.35 -7.86
C VAL A 104 5.03 -2.28 -9.26
N ALA A 105 5.16 -3.37 -10.01
CA ALA A 105 4.60 -3.51 -11.33
C ALA A 105 3.78 -4.80 -11.42
N ALA A 106 2.65 -4.79 -12.12
CA ALA A 106 1.93 -6.01 -12.48
C ALA A 106 1.32 -5.90 -13.87
N GLY A 107 1.14 -7.04 -14.53
CA GLY A 107 0.61 -7.13 -15.89
C GLY A 107 1.68 -7.34 -16.95
N ALA A 108 1.35 -7.08 -18.22
CA ALA A 108 2.26 -7.30 -19.33
C ALA A 108 3.21 -6.10 -19.51
N MET A 109 4.37 -6.16 -18.85
CA MET A 109 5.48 -5.25 -19.11
C MET A 109 6.60 -6.00 -19.84
N LYS A 110 7.23 -5.31 -20.80
CA LYS A 110 8.44 -5.81 -21.47
C LYS A 110 9.57 -5.96 -20.44
N SER A 111 10.28 -7.07 -20.49
CA SER A 111 11.36 -7.38 -19.54
C SER A 111 12.47 -6.33 -19.57
N GLU A 112 12.73 -5.74 -20.73
CA GLU A 112 13.72 -4.66 -20.91
C GLU A 112 13.31 -3.41 -20.13
N VAL A 113 12.03 -3.02 -20.18
CA VAL A 113 11.51 -1.88 -19.42
C VAL A 113 11.61 -2.13 -17.91
N LEU A 114 11.28 -3.34 -17.46
CA LEU A 114 11.43 -3.72 -16.04
C LEU A 114 12.90 -3.63 -15.59
N ASN A 115 13.82 -4.19 -16.37
CA ASN A 115 15.25 -4.17 -16.07
C ASN A 115 15.79 -2.73 -15.98
N GLU A 116 15.36 -1.83 -16.87
CA GLU A 116 15.76 -0.43 -16.82
C GLU A 116 15.17 0.29 -15.60
N LEU A 117 13.89 0.06 -15.26
CA LEU A 117 13.30 0.60 -14.02
C LEU A 117 14.04 0.13 -12.76
N GLU A 118 14.47 -1.14 -12.72
CA GLU A 118 15.25 -1.67 -11.60
C GLU A 118 16.62 -1.01 -11.46
N ARG A 119 17.26 -0.66 -12.59
CA ARG A 119 18.57 0.00 -12.65
C ARG A 119 18.51 1.49 -12.31
N MET A 120 17.35 2.13 -12.41
CA MET A 120 17.21 3.55 -12.07
C MET A 120 17.63 3.79 -10.61
N LYS A 121 18.48 4.81 -10.41
CA LYS A 121 18.91 5.22 -9.07
C LYS A 121 17.90 6.22 -8.52
N PHE A 122 17.30 5.86 -7.41
CA PHE A 122 16.34 6.70 -6.72
C PHE A 122 17.03 7.41 -5.55
N PRO A 123 16.84 8.73 -5.38
CA PRO A 123 17.35 9.44 -4.23
C PRO A 123 16.77 8.80 -2.97
N LYS A 124 17.66 8.26 -2.12
CA LYS A 124 17.24 7.73 -0.82
C LYS A 124 16.87 8.90 0.07
N PRO A 125 15.76 8.80 0.83
CA PRO A 125 15.44 9.82 1.83
C PRO A 125 16.59 9.95 2.83
N SER A 126 17.03 11.19 3.08
CA SER A 126 18.17 11.50 3.94
C SER A 126 17.88 11.29 5.43
N LYS A 127 16.60 11.27 5.82
CA LYS A 127 16.10 11.03 7.17
C LYS A 127 14.76 10.30 7.11
N ALA A 128 14.37 9.62 8.18
CA ALA A 128 13.01 9.12 8.31
C ALA A 128 12.04 10.29 8.58
N PRO A 129 10.86 10.33 7.94
CA PRO A 129 9.93 11.44 8.12
C PRO A 129 9.30 11.38 9.51
N LYS A 130 9.16 12.55 10.12
CA LYS A 130 8.61 12.66 11.48
C LYS A 130 7.09 12.63 11.42
N VAL A 131 6.50 11.87 12.33
CA VAL A 131 5.05 11.79 12.49
C VAL A 131 4.57 12.91 13.43
N HIS A 132 3.71 13.79 12.92
CA HIS A 132 3.19 14.97 13.62
C HIS A 132 1.78 14.76 14.19
N ILE A 133 0.99 13.88 13.57
CA ILE A 133 -0.39 13.61 14.00
C ILE A 133 -0.43 12.30 14.78
N LYS A 134 -1.06 12.31 15.96
CA LYS A 134 -1.27 11.11 16.79
C LYS A 134 -2.65 10.50 16.53
N PRO A 135 -2.74 9.19 16.25
CA PRO A 135 -4.00 8.50 16.03
C PRO A 135 -4.79 8.43 17.34
N ARG A 136 -6.12 8.43 17.21
CA ARG A 136 -7.08 8.21 18.31
C ARG A 136 -7.83 6.92 18.00
N ASN A 137 -8.23 6.16 19.02
CA ASN A 137 -9.07 4.95 18.90
C ASN A 137 -8.53 3.91 17.91
N PHE A 138 -7.38 3.31 18.25
CA PHE A 138 -6.78 2.23 17.46
C PHE A 138 -6.20 1.16 18.38
N PHE A 139 -6.01 -0.04 17.84
CA PHE A 139 -5.16 -1.06 18.45
C PHE A 139 -4.05 -1.46 17.48
N LYS A 140 -2.89 -1.83 18.03
CA LYS A 140 -1.72 -2.24 17.25
C LYS A 140 -1.71 -3.75 17.09
N THR A 141 -1.45 -4.27 15.88
CA THR A 141 -1.51 -5.70 15.55
C THR A 141 -0.16 -6.42 15.64
N PHE A 142 0.62 -6.17 16.69
CA PHE A 142 2.03 -6.61 16.81
C PHE A 142 2.31 -8.12 16.66
N ASN A 143 1.32 -8.99 16.92
CA ASN A 143 1.48 -10.45 16.86
C ASN A 143 0.82 -11.08 15.63
N LEU A 144 0.38 -10.24 14.68
CA LEU A 144 -0.20 -10.66 13.42
C LEU A 144 0.77 -10.36 12.28
N SER A 145 0.86 -11.27 11.31
CA SER A 145 1.48 -10.98 10.03
C SER A 145 0.69 -9.89 9.30
N ARG A 146 1.27 -9.34 8.23
CA ARG A 146 0.59 -8.31 7.42
C ARG A 146 -0.66 -8.88 6.77
N LEU A 147 -0.59 -10.12 6.27
CA LEU A 147 -1.73 -10.82 5.70
C LEU A 147 -2.80 -11.10 6.76
N GLU A 148 -2.40 -11.57 7.94
CA GLU A 148 -3.31 -11.78 9.08
C GLU A 148 -3.99 -10.48 9.52
N THR A 149 -3.26 -9.36 9.50
CA THR A 149 -3.81 -8.04 9.80
C THR A 149 -4.83 -7.61 8.75
N ILE A 150 -4.53 -7.78 7.45
CA ILE A 150 -5.46 -7.47 6.36
C ILE A 150 -6.71 -8.35 6.44
N PHE A 151 -6.54 -9.63 6.75
CA PHE A 151 -7.65 -10.55 7.00
C PHE A 151 -8.53 -10.05 8.14
N LEU A 152 -7.93 -9.77 9.30
CA LEU A 152 -8.64 -9.31 10.49
C LEU A 152 -9.38 -8.00 10.22
N TYR A 153 -8.72 -7.04 9.57
CA TYR A 153 -9.35 -5.80 9.14
C TYR A 153 -10.56 -6.06 8.24
N SER A 154 -10.44 -6.94 7.25
CA SER A 154 -11.52 -7.25 6.31
C SER A 154 -12.73 -7.84 7.04
N PHE A 155 -12.48 -8.81 7.94
CA PHE A 155 -13.52 -9.38 8.81
C PHE A 155 -14.21 -8.31 9.65
N LEU A 156 -13.44 -7.52 10.40
CA LEU A 156 -13.98 -6.47 11.26
C LEU A 156 -14.78 -5.41 10.48
N LYS A 157 -14.34 -5.07 9.27
CA LYS A 157 -15.02 -4.10 8.41
C LYS A 157 -16.39 -4.58 7.97
N GLU A 158 -16.52 -5.86 7.65
CA GLU A 158 -17.81 -6.44 7.27
C GLU A 158 -18.74 -6.66 8.47
N THR A 159 -18.20 -6.97 9.67
CA THR A 159 -19.02 -7.37 10.82
C THR A 159 -19.28 -6.27 11.84
N ALA A 160 -18.38 -5.32 12.00
CA ALA A 160 -18.41 -4.30 13.07
C ALA A 160 -18.53 -2.86 12.55
N GLY A 161 -18.50 -2.65 11.23
CA GLY A 161 -18.67 -1.33 10.62
C GLY A 161 -17.40 -0.49 10.70
N GLU A 162 -17.53 0.82 11.00
CA GLU A 162 -16.49 1.86 10.96
C GLU A 162 -15.11 1.42 11.49
N VAL A 163 -14.32 0.77 10.64
CA VAL A 163 -12.93 0.42 10.90
C VAL A 163 -12.07 0.80 9.72
N PHE A 164 -10.84 1.18 10.01
CA PHE A 164 -9.86 1.58 9.02
C PHE A 164 -8.52 0.93 9.34
N LEU A 165 -7.82 0.47 8.31
CA LEU A 165 -6.49 -0.08 8.45
C LEU A 165 -5.47 1.01 8.13
N GLU A 166 -4.55 1.22 9.06
CA GLU A 166 -3.37 2.06 8.89
C GLU A 166 -2.11 1.19 8.93
N LEU A 167 -1.37 1.17 7.83
CA LEU A 167 -0.10 0.45 7.73
C LEU A 167 1.04 1.33 8.23
N SER A 168 1.96 0.76 9.02
CA SER A 168 3.05 1.51 9.66
C SER A 168 4.33 0.66 9.76
N PRO A 169 5.54 1.25 9.66
CA PRO A 169 6.79 0.51 9.80
C PRO A 169 6.99 -0.06 11.21
N ILE A 170 6.33 0.51 12.23
CA ILE A 170 6.45 0.11 13.63
C ILE A 170 5.27 -0.76 14.12
N GLY A 171 4.47 -1.28 13.20
CA GLY A 171 3.31 -2.13 13.47
C GLY A 171 2.00 -1.49 13.06
N ASP A 172 1.20 -2.26 12.32
CA ASP A 172 -0.07 -1.82 11.75
C ASP A 172 -1.11 -1.54 12.83
N ARG A 173 -2.09 -0.71 12.47
CA ARG A 173 -3.12 -0.24 13.37
C ARG A 173 -4.47 -0.42 12.73
N ILE A 174 -5.41 -0.96 13.49
CA ILE A 174 -6.81 -0.96 13.11
C ILE A 174 -7.49 0.09 13.97
N HIS A 175 -7.99 1.12 13.31
CA HIS A 175 -8.80 2.18 13.89
C HIS A 175 -10.25 1.75 13.90
N TYR A 176 -10.99 2.24 14.88
CA TYR A 176 -12.37 1.85 15.06
C TYR A 176 -13.24 3.01 15.56
N GLY A 177 -14.51 2.99 15.15
CA GLY A 177 -15.52 3.97 15.53
C GLY A 177 -15.94 3.85 17.00
N LYS A 178 -16.63 4.88 17.49
CA LYS A 178 -17.06 4.98 18.90
C LYS A 178 -17.94 3.81 19.37
N ASN A 179 -18.70 3.21 18.45
CA ASN A 179 -19.63 2.12 18.74
C ASN A 179 -19.07 0.73 18.40
N PHE A 180 -17.75 0.63 18.18
CA PHE A 180 -17.13 -0.64 17.83
C PHE A 180 -17.34 -1.69 18.92
N ARG A 181 -17.76 -2.88 18.50
CA ARG A 181 -17.84 -4.07 19.34
C ARG A 181 -17.10 -5.20 18.64
N LEU A 182 -16.39 -5.98 19.45
CA LEU A 182 -15.66 -7.13 18.96
C LEU A 182 -16.66 -8.21 18.49
N PRO A 183 -16.67 -8.58 17.20
CA PRO A 183 -17.49 -9.69 16.74
C PRO A 183 -17.02 -11.01 17.35
N PRO A 184 -17.91 -12.00 17.45
CA PRO A 184 -17.55 -13.33 17.93
C PRO A 184 -16.58 -14.03 16.98
N PHE A 185 -15.35 -14.28 17.43
CA PHE A 185 -14.30 -14.89 16.60
C PHE A 185 -14.55 -16.34 16.19
N HIS A 186 -15.47 -17.06 16.83
CA HIS A 186 -15.81 -18.42 16.39
C HIS A 186 -16.40 -18.47 14.96
N GLU A 187 -16.86 -17.33 14.43
CA GLU A 187 -17.34 -17.20 13.04
C GLU A 187 -16.20 -16.95 12.03
N ILE A 188 -14.98 -16.65 12.50
CA ILE A 188 -13.87 -16.20 11.63
C ILE A 188 -13.41 -17.29 10.66
N SER A 189 -13.56 -18.56 11.04
CA SER A 189 -13.23 -19.71 10.18
C SER A 189 -14.12 -19.76 8.93
N LYS A 190 -15.40 -19.42 9.07
CA LYS A 190 -16.37 -19.35 7.96
C LYS A 190 -16.11 -18.16 7.04
N TYR A 191 -15.42 -17.14 7.54
CA TYR A 191 -15.09 -15.94 6.78
C TYR A 191 -13.90 -16.15 5.82
N LYS A 192 -13.10 -17.19 6.05
CA LYS A 192 -11.87 -17.45 5.28
C LYS A 192 -12.12 -17.58 3.78
N ASP A 193 -13.12 -18.34 3.38
CA ASP A 193 -13.44 -18.54 1.96
C ASP A 193 -13.96 -17.27 1.30
N ARG A 194 -14.69 -16.43 2.06
CA ARG A 194 -15.11 -15.10 1.58
C ARG A 194 -13.90 -14.20 1.36
N PHE A 195 -12.96 -14.16 2.31
CA PHE A 195 -11.75 -13.37 2.15
C PHE A 195 -10.89 -13.86 0.98
N LYS A 196 -10.77 -15.18 0.79
CA LYS A 196 -10.13 -15.77 -0.41
C LYS A 196 -10.80 -15.32 -1.69
N ALA A 197 -12.13 -15.38 -1.77
CA ALA A 197 -12.88 -14.93 -2.94
C ALA A 197 -12.66 -13.42 -3.20
N SER A 198 -12.59 -12.60 -2.14
CA SER A 198 -12.28 -11.17 -2.26
C SER A 198 -10.87 -10.92 -2.78
N LEU A 199 -9.86 -11.66 -2.27
CA LEU A 199 -8.50 -11.57 -2.77
C LEU A 199 -8.41 -12.06 -4.22
N ALA A 200 -9.04 -13.18 -4.57
CA ALA A 200 -9.09 -13.68 -5.93
C ALA A 200 -9.67 -12.63 -6.89
N LYS A 201 -10.79 -12.00 -6.53
CA LYS A 201 -11.39 -10.90 -7.30
C LYS A 201 -10.44 -9.71 -7.46
N GLN A 202 -9.75 -9.32 -6.39
CA GLN A 202 -8.73 -8.26 -6.47
C GLN A 202 -7.56 -8.66 -7.39
N LEU A 203 -7.19 -9.93 -7.35
CA LEU A 203 -6.19 -10.56 -8.20
C LEU A 203 -6.67 -10.85 -9.62
N GLU A 204 -7.86 -10.43 -10.04
CA GLU A 204 -8.26 -10.45 -11.45
C GLU A 204 -7.71 -9.22 -12.20
N THR A 205 -7.57 -8.06 -11.54
CA THR A 205 -7.11 -6.81 -12.19
C THR A 205 -5.63 -6.49 -11.92
N THR A 206 -4.92 -5.90 -12.89
CA THR A 206 -3.51 -5.50 -12.69
C THR A 206 -3.36 -4.50 -11.55
N GLU A 207 -4.30 -3.57 -11.42
CA GLU A 207 -4.34 -2.60 -10.32
C GLU A 207 -4.55 -3.25 -8.95
N GLY A 208 -5.51 -4.18 -8.85
CA GLY A 208 -5.79 -4.86 -7.60
C GLY A 208 -4.60 -5.69 -7.13
N THR A 209 -3.91 -6.35 -8.06
CA THR A 209 -2.63 -7.03 -7.80
C THR A 209 -1.57 -6.08 -7.27
N VAL A 210 -1.35 -4.92 -7.92
CA VAL A 210 -0.40 -3.91 -7.42
C VAL A 210 -0.78 -3.42 -6.03
N ASP A 211 -2.04 -3.13 -5.79
CA ASP A 211 -2.50 -2.66 -4.48
C ASP A 211 -2.29 -3.70 -3.37
N LEU A 212 -2.53 -4.98 -3.67
CA LEU A 212 -2.27 -6.07 -2.72
C LEU A 212 -0.77 -6.19 -2.42
N LEU A 213 0.06 -6.23 -3.46
CA LEU A 213 1.52 -6.30 -3.32
C LEU A 213 2.06 -5.12 -2.51
N ILE A 214 1.59 -3.90 -2.76
CA ILE A 214 1.97 -2.74 -1.93
C ILE A 214 1.59 -2.98 -0.47
N ASN A 215 0.35 -3.37 -0.19
CA ASN A 215 -0.12 -3.56 1.18
C ASN A 215 0.67 -4.66 1.92
N LEU A 216 1.05 -5.74 1.23
CA LEU A 216 1.85 -6.83 1.79
C LEU A 216 3.32 -6.43 2.03
N ASN A 217 3.89 -5.60 1.17
CA ASN A 217 5.33 -5.30 1.16
C ASN A 217 5.72 -3.97 1.82
N ILE A 218 4.77 -3.07 2.02
CA ILE A 218 5.11 -1.72 2.44
C ILE A 218 5.83 -1.71 3.79
N PHE A 219 6.98 -1.03 3.79
CA PHE A 219 7.97 -0.93 4.87
C PHE A 219 8.84 -2.17 5.14
N LYS A 220 8.49 -3.36 4.64
CA LYS A 220 9.33 -4.56 4.79
C LYS A 220 10.45 -4.62 3.76
N LYS A 221 10.22 -4.10 2.54
CA LYS A 221 11.16 -4.20 1.41
C LYS A 221 11.64 -5.65 1.21
N GLU A 222 10.70 -6.58 1.32
CA GLU A 222 10.89 -7.98 1.01
C GLU A 222 10.15 -8.25 -0.30
N LYS A 223 10.63 -9.19 -1.10
CA LYS A 223 9.86 -9.69 -2.24
C LYS A 223 8.76 -10.61 -1.74
N VAL A 224 7.53 -10.12 -1.64
CA VAL A 224 6.36 -10.98 -1.45
C VAL A 224 5.81 -11.44 -2.81
N SER A 225 5.73 -12.75 -2.98
CA SER A 225 4.98 -13.40 -4.04
C SER A 225 3.53 -13.59 -3.61
N ILE A 226 2.57 -13.36 -4.50
CA ILE A 226 1.14 -13.62 -4.20
C ILE A 226 0.91 -15.10 -3.95
N ARG A 227 1.66 -15.98 -4.63
CA ARG A 227 1.59 -17.42 -4.35
C ARG A 227 1.89 -17.70 -2.88
N ASP A 228 2.97 -17.15 -2.35
CA ASP A 228 3.38 -17.36 -0.96
C ASP A 228 2.34 -16.77 0.01
N ALA A 229 1.77 -15.60 -0.32
CA ALA A 229 0.69 -15.01 0.46
C ALA A 229 -0.60 -15.86 0.44
N LEU A 230 -0.94 -16.48 -0.68
CA LEU A 230 -2.08 -17.40 -0.78
C LEU A 230 -1.81 -18.69 0.00
N GLU A 231 -0.59 -19.24 -0.06
CA GLU A 231 -0.18 -20.40 0.74
C GLU A 231 -0.20 -20.08 2.26
N GLU A 232 0.25 -18.88 2.67
CA GLU A 232 0.13 -18.41 4.06
C GLU A 232 -1.35 -18.31 4.49
N LEU A 233 -2.23 -17.82 3.60
CA LEU A 233 -3.67 -17.76 3.86
C LEU A 233 -4.28 -19.14 4.06
N GLU A 234 -3.85 -20.16 3.30
CA GLU A 234 -4.34 -21.53 3.49
C GLU A 234 -4.01 -22.08 4.89
N ASN A 235 -2.90 -21.67 5.47
CA ASN A 235 -2.47 -22.10 6.79
C ASN A 235 -2.92 -21.17 7.93
N LEU A 236 -3.58 -20.05 7.60
CA LEU A 236 -4.03 -19.05 8.56
C LEU A 236 -5.14 -19.61 9.46
N ASP A 237 -4.92 -19.50 10.77
CA ASP A 237 -5.85 -19.86 11.83
C ASP A 237 -5.82 -18.77 12.93
N LEU A 238 -6.71 -17.78 12.79
CA LEU A 238 -6.83 -16.70 13.77
C LEU A 238 -7.42 -17.16 15.11
N LEU A 239 -8.10 -18.31 15.17
CA LEU A 239 -8.62 -18.85 16.44
C LEU A 239 -7.46 -19.22 17.38
N LYS A 240 -6.35 -19.73 16.84
CA LYS A 240 -5.12 -19.96 17.62
C LYS A 240 -4.49 -18.67 18.17
N LYS A 241 -4.85 -17.52 17.60
CA LYS A 241 -4.37 -16.20 18.03
C LYS A 241 -5.44 -15.40 18.79
N ILE A 242 -6.57 -16.01 19.15
CA ILE A 242 -7.71 -15.33 19.78
C ILE A 242 -7.31 -14.61 21.06
N ASP A 243 -6.50 -15.21 21.92
CA ASP A 243 -6.03 -14.58 23.15
C ASP A 243 -5.20 -13.33 22.89
N ALA A 244 -4.35 -13.37 21.86
CA ALA A 244 -3.54 -12.22 21.47
C ALA A 244 -4.44 -11.10 20.92
N ILE A 245 -5.44 -11.46 20.11
CA ILE A 245 -6.40 -10.54 19.53
C ILE A 245 -7.27 -9.92 20.64
N GLU A 246 -7.85 -10.71 21.54
CA GLU A 246 -8.61 -10.21 22.70
C GLU A 246 -7.78 -9.29 23.59
N LYS A 247 -6.50 -9.62 23.85
CA LYS A 247 -5.59 -8.74 24.58
C LYS A 247 -5.37 -7.41 23.88
N MET A 248 -5.36 -7.37 22.54
CA MET A 248 -5.28 -6.11 21.79
C MET A 248 -6.54 -5.26 22.01
N PHE A 249 -7.72 -5.87 22.06
CA PHE A 249 -9.00 -5.18 22.27
C PHE A 249 -9.21 -4.72 23.72
N ARG A 250 -8.95 -5.57 24.71
CA ARG A 250 -9.17 -5.24 26.14
C ARG A 250 -8.37 -4.03 26.61
N ARG A 251 -7.15 -3.83 26.08
CA ARG A 251 -6.27 -2.70 26.43
C ARG A 251 -6.84 -1.32 26.07
N VAL A 252 -7.90 -1.27 25.26
CA VAL A 252 -8.45 0.00 24.77
C VAL A 252 -9.92 0.20 25.18
N SER A 253 -10.57 -0.84 25.71
CA SER A 253 -11.93 -0.78 26.29
C SER A 253 -11.93 -0.55 27.82
N SER A 254 -10.76 -0.58 28.46
CA SER A 254 -10.52 -0.22 29.87
C SER A 254 -10.07 1.22 30.00
#